data_AF-A0A3A0FQ99-F1
#
_entry.id   AF-A0A3A0FQ99-F1
#
_cell.length_a   1.000
_cell.length_b   1.000
_cell.length_c   1.000
_cell.angle_alpha   90.00
_cell.angle_beta   90.00
_cell.angle_gamma   90.00
#
_symmetry.space_group_name_H-M   'P 1'
#
loop_
_entity.id
_entity.type
_entity.pdbx_description
1 polymer ?
#
loop_
_entity_poly.entity_id
_entity_poly.type
_entity_poly.pdbx_seq_one_letter_code
_entity_poly.pdbx_strand_id
1 'polypeptide(L)'
;MTLIWTLIVGLISSLVLLFLLKILLQAIFGDLRGLAERIKLKRKEKLIKEVDIFIERGILDTAFSRLRSCFFFDLVTLDPNFIEKVNNHHMGILSRIVVIAEKRAKRLSNIAIIEDLLLSRCEMMRSRLEAFTSRQNLLKKREKPVPEWAVGEYLRKLDEIKDRLITNQKSLESQLAQAFEEIVRDTASNEITYH
;
A
#
# COMPACT_ATOMS: atom_id res chain seq x y z
N MET A 1 -37.91 47.58 12.61
CA MET A 1 -36.45 47.62 12.83
C MET A 1 -35.95 46.44 13.66
N THR A 2 -36.51 46.17 14.84
CA THR A 2 -36.09 45.06 15.74
C THR A 2 -36.19 43.66 15.12
N LEU A 3 -37.26 43.39 14.37
CA LEU A 3 -37.51 42.10 13.69
C LEU A 3 -36.46 41.76 12.60
N ILE A 4 -35.90 42.79 11.96
CA ILE A 4 -34.86 42.62 10.93
C ILE A 4 -33.53 42.24 11.60
N TRP A 5 -33.20 42.89 12.72
CA TRP A 5 -31.99 42.60 13.48
C TRP A 5 -31.99 41.20 14.10
N THR A 6 -33.11 40.74 14.64
CA THR A 6 -33.21 39.37 15.18
C THR A 6 -33.04 38.31 14.09
N LEU A 7 -33.57 38.55 12.90
CA LEU A 7 -33.37 37.68 11.73
C LEU A 7 -31.90 37.61 11.32
N ILE A 8 -31.22 38.76 11.22
CA ILE A 8 -29.79 38.82 10.86
C ILE A 8 -28.92 38.09 11.89
N VAL A 9 -29.14 38.34 13.18
CA VAL A 9 -28.38 37.69 14.26
C VAL A 9 -28.61 36.19 14.27
N GLY A 10 -29.85 35.73 14.08
CA GLY A 10 -30.17 34.31 13.98
C GLY A 10 -29.46 33.62 12.81
N LEU A 11 -29.40 34.29 11.65
CA LEU A 11 -28.73 33.77 10.46
C LEU A 11 -27.21 33.69 10.64
N ILE A 12 -26.59 34.71 11.22
CA ILE A 12 -25.17 34.70 11.57
C ILE A 12 -24.86 33.60 12.59
N SER A 13 -25.69 33.45 13.62
CA SER A 13 -25.49 32.43 14.66
C SER A 13 -25.59 31.01 14.09
N SER A 14 -26.53 30.79 13.16
CA SER A 14 -26.66 29.53 12.43
C SER A 14 -25.43 29.23 11.55
N LEU A 15 -24.92 30.23 10.83
CA LEU A 15 -23.70 30.09 10.01
C LEU A 15 -22.47 29.74 10.87
N VAL A 16 -22.32 30.38 12.03
CA VAL A 16 -21.23 30.09 12.97
C VAL A 16 -21.35 28.66 13.52
N LEU A 17 -22.56 28.22 13.87
CA LEU A 17 -22.80 26.86 14.35
C LEU A 17 -22.41 25.81 13.29
N LEU A 18 -22.82 26.02 12.03
CA LEU A 18 -22.47 25.13 10.92
C LEU A 18 -20.97 25.11 10.65
N PHE A 19 -20.30 26.25 10.76
CA PHE A 19 -18.84 26.35 10.62
C PHE A 19 -18.10 25.57 11.72
N LEU A 20 -18.51 25.72 12.98
CA LEU A 20 -17.96 24.97 14.10
C LEU A 20 -18.21 23.46 13.97
N LEU A 21 -19.42 23.07 13.56
CA LEU A 21 -19.76 21.68 13.30
C LEU A 21 -18.85 21.09 12.21
N LYS A 22 -18.60 21.84 11.13
CA LYS A 22 -17.70 21.40 10.06
C LYS A 22 -16.25 21.21 10.56
N ILE A 23 -15.72 22.13 11.37
CA ILE A 23 -14.37 21.99 11.95
C ILE A 23 -14.30 20.76 12.85
N LEU A 24 -15.31 20.56 13.69
CA LEU A 24 -15.37 19.46 14.64
C LEU A 24 -15.50 18.12 13.93
N LEU A 25 -16.32 18.05 12.87
CA LEU A 25 -16.39 16.90 11.97
C LEU A 25 -15.04 16.67 11.28
N GLN A 26 -14.35 17.71 10.78
CA GLN A 26 -13.04 17.54 10.14
C GLN A 26 -11.95 17.08 11.13
N ALA A 27 -12.03 17.49 12.39
CA ALA A 27 -11.12 17.04 13.45
C ALA A 27 -11.40 15.58 13.87
N ILE A 28 -12.67 15.19 13.98
CA ILE A 28 -13.08 13.82 14.35
C ILE A 28 -12.86 12.84 13.21
N PHE A 29 -13.29 13.20 12.00
CA PHE A 29 -13.20 12.33 10.83
C PHE A 29 -11.85 12.42 10.12
N GLY A 30 -11.01 13.40 10.47
CA GLY A 30 -9.68 13.59 9.90
C GLY A 30 -9.71 13.73 8.37
N ASP A 31 -8.55 13.54 7.74
CA ASP A 31 -8.49 13.32 6.30
C ASP A 31 -8.96 11.88 6.03
N LEU A 32 -10.27 11.71 5.78
CA LEU A 32 -10.89 10.42 5.42
C LEU A 32 -10.29 9.81 4.14
N ARG A 33 -9.48 10.57 3.40
CA ARG A 33 -8.72 10.07 2.28
C ARG A 33 -7.83 8.91 2.74
N GLY A 34 -8.00 7.75 2.10
CA GLY A 34 -7.22 6.54 2.41
C GLY A 34 -7.74 5.65 3.50
N LEU A 35 -8.90 5.95 4.05
CA LEU A 35 -9.53 5.03 5.00
C LEU A 35 -9.67 3.62 4.38
N ALA A 36 -10.02 3.55 3.08
CA ALA A 36 -10.05 2.30 2.33
C ALA A 36 -8.67 1.60 2.27
N GLU A 37 -7.60 2.33 1.96
CA GLU A 37 -6.23 1.80 1.90
C GLU A 37 -5.78 1.28 3.28
N ARG A 38 -6.02 2.07 4.34
CA ARG A 38 -5.69 1.71 5.74
C ARG A 38 -6.47 0.49 6.21
N ILE A 39 -7.76 0.41 5.91
CA ILE A 39 -8.60 -0.76 6.23
C ILE A 39 -8.07 -1.99 5.50
N LYS A 40 -7.74 -1.86 4.21
CA LYS A 40 -7.16 -2.96 3.43
C LYS A 40 -5.84 -3.44 4.04
N LEU A 41 -4.91 -2.53 4.34
CA LEU A 41 -3.64 -2.90 4.98
C LEU A 41 -3.87 -3.60 6.32
N LYS A 42 -4.74 -3.04 7.18
CA LYS A 42 -5.08 -3.65 8.47
C LYS A 42 -5.67 -5.06 8.34
N ARG A 43 -6.47 -5.32 7.29
CA ARG A 43 -6.96 -6.67 6.97
C ARG A 43 -5.80 -7.60 6.60
N LYS A 44 -4.84 -7.13 5.80
CA LYS A 44 -3.64 -7.90 5.45
C LYS A 44 -2.75 -8.16 6.65
N GLU A 45 -2.55 -7.19 7.54
CA GLU A 45 -1.82 -7.36 8.80
C GLU A 45 -2.48 -8.42 9.70
N LYS A 46 -3.82 -8.44 9.77
CA LYS A 46 -4.55 -9.49 10.49
C LYS A 46 -4.30 -10.87 9.87
N LEU A 47 -4.32 -10.99 8.54
CA LEU A 47 -4.01 -12.25 7.86
C LEU A 47 -2.58 -12.73 8.16
N ILE A 48 -1.60 -11.83 8.25
CA ILE A 48 -0.24 -12.19 8.65
C ILE A 48 -0.22 -12.81 10.05
N LYS A 49 -0.94 -12.23 11.02
CA LYS A 49 -1.01 -12.81 12.37
C LYS A 49 -1.61 -14.22 12.37
N GLU A 50 -2.60 -14.47 11.50
CA GLU A 50 -3.14 -15.82 11.31
C GLU A 50 -2.09 -16.77 10.71
N VAL A 51 -1.29 -16.28 9.75
CA VAL A 51 -0.17 -17.05 9.18
C VAL A 51 0.87 -17.38 10.24
N ASP A 52 1.22 -16.45 11.13
CA ASP A 52 2.17 -16.66 12.22
C ASP A 52 1.70 -17.83 13.12
N ILE A 53 0.41 -17.90 13.46
CA ILE A 53 -0.18 -19.01 14.21
C ILE A 53 -0.03 -20.35 13.47
N PHE A 54 -0.21 -20.38 12.15
CA PHE A 54 0.00 -21.61 11.37
C PHE A 54 1.48 -22.03 11.31
N ILE A 55 2.41 -21.07 11.22
CA ILE A 55 3.86 -21.32 11.26
C ILE A 55 4.28 -21.89 12.62
N GLU A 56 3.76 -21.35 13.71
CA GLU A 56 4.02 -21.81 15.09
C GLU A 56 3.50 -23.25 15.30
N ARG A 57 2.33 -23.57 14.76
CA ARG A 57 1.72 -24.92 14.83
C ARG A 57 2.33 -25.93 13.85
N GLY A 58 3.30 -25.52 13.04
CA GLY A 58 3.92 -26.39 12.03
C GLY A 58 3.01 -26.71 10.83
N ILE A 59 1.88 -26.02 10.67
CA ILE A 59 0.94 -26.23 9.55
C ILE A 59 1.42 -25.39 8.35
N LEU A 60 2.58 -25.76 7.80
CA LEU A 60 3.31 -24.93 6.85
C LEU A 60 2.59 -24.75 5.50
N ASP A 61 1.88 -25.76 4.99
CA ASP A 61 1.15 -25.63 3.72
C ASP A 61 0.03 -24.58 3.79
N THR A 62 -0.71 -24.58 4.90
CA THR A 62 -1.79 -23.60 5.14
C THR A 62 -1.22 -22.19 5.36
N ALA A 63 -0.17 -22.07 6.16
CA ALA A 63 0.56 -20.81 6.35
C ALA A 63 0.97 -20.21 5.00
N PHE A 64 1.59 -21.05 4.18
CA PHE A 64 2.14 -20.69 2.90
C PHE A 64 1.08 -20.27 1.87
N SER A 65 0.01 -21.05 1.72
CA SER A 65 -1.12 -20.73 0.83
C SER A 65 -1.74 -19.37 1.16
N ARG A 66 -1.87 -19.05 2.46
CA ARG A 66 -2.41 -17.75 2.92
C ARG A 66 -1.44 -16.59 2.74
N LEU A 67 -0.15 -16.83 2.86
CA LEU A 67 0.88 -15.79 2.81
C LEU A 67 0.90 -15.03 1.47
N ARG A 68 0.68 -15.72 0.33
CA ARG A 68 0.58 -15.08 -0.99
C ARG A 68 -0.47 -13.98 -1.03
N SER A 69 -1.60 -14.18 -0.35
CA SER A 69 -2.69 -13.20 -0.28
C SER A 69 -2.37 -12.00 0.61
N CYS A 70 -1.30 -12.02 1.40
CA CYS A 70 -0.95 -10.95 2.34
C CYS A 70 -0.28 -9.75 1.65
N PHE A 71 0.28 -9.92 0.45
CA PHE A 71 0.89 -8.82 -0.28
C PHE A 71 -0.12 -7.73 -0.64
N PHE A 72 0.33 -6.48 -0.49
CA PHE A 72 -0.43 -5.28 -0.82
C PHE A 72 0.11 -4.68 -2.12
N PHE A 73 -0.59 -4.83 -3.24
CA PHE A 73 -0.17 -4.30 -4.54
C PHE A 73 -0.92 -3.03 -4.97
N ASP A 74 -1.91 -2.60 -4.20
CA ASP A 74 -2.69 -1.41 -4.53
C ASP A 74 -1.81 -0.15 -4.54
N LEU A 75 -2.17 0.82 -5.38
CA LEU A 75 -1.52 2.13 -5.42
C LEU A 75 -1.81 2.90 -4.12
N VAL A 76 -0.76 3.40 -3.48
CA VAL A 76 -0.86 4.33 -2.35
C VAL A 76 -0.96 5.76 -2.86
N THR A 77 -1.95 6.53 -2.40
CA THR A 77 -2.25 7.84 -2.97
C THR A 77 -1.98 9.04 -2.06
N LEU A 78 -1.55 8.83 -0.82
CA LEU A 78 -1.84 9.82 0.24
C LEU A 78 -0.67 10.34 1.04
N ASP A 79 0.12 9.44 1.60
CA ASP A 79 1.05 9.77 2.68
C ASP A 79 2.34 8.98 2.50
N PRO A 80 3.51 9.64 2.42
CA PRO A 80 4.79 8.95 2.37
C PRO A 80 4.98 7.96 3.53
N ASN A 81 4.44 8.27 4.72
CA ASN A 81 4.52 7.35 5.86
C ASN A 81 3.69 6.08 5.65
N PHE A 82 2.60 6.16 4.89
CA PHE A 82 1.81 4.97 4.55
C PHE A 82 2.55 4.08 3.56
N ILE A 83 3.32 4.67 2.63
CA ILE A 83 4.21 3.93 1.73
C ILE A 83 5.24 3.11 2.53
N GLU A 84 5.88 3.73 3.54
CA GLU A 84 6.81 3.02 4.43
C GLU A 84 6.14 1.89 5.21
N LYS A 85 4.91 2.10 5.70
CA LYS A 85 4.15 1.03 6.37
C LYS A 85 3.88 -0.14 5.44
N VAL A 86 3.53 0.12 4.18
CA VAL A 86 3.35 -0.93 3.17
C VAL A 86 4.67 -1.66 2.90
N ASN A 87 5.78 -0.93 2.79
CA ASN A 87 7.10 -1.54 2.59
C ASN A 87 7.51 -2.43 3.77
N ASN A 88 7.37 -1.95 5.01
CA ASN A 88 7.65 -2.73 6.22
C ASN A 88 6.75 -3.97 6.31
N HIS A 89 5.48 -3.85 5.91
CA HIS A 89 4.57 -4.99 5.81
C HIS A 89 5.06 -6.02 4.79
N HIS A 90 5.51 -5.59 3.60
CA HIS A 90 6.09 -6.49 2.60
C HIS A 90 7.37 -7.18 3.09
N MET A 91 8.29 -6.45 3.74
CA MET A 91 9.49 -7.03 4.35
C MET A 91 9.14 -8.04 5.45
N GLY A 92 8.11 -7.75 6.24
CA GLY A 92 7.56 -8.69 7.20
C GLY A 92 7.06 -9.97 6.56
N ILE A 93 6.40 -9.90 5.40
CA ILE A 93 5.98 -11.08 4.64
C ILE A 93 7.21 -11.85 4.14
N LEU A 94 8.19 -11.16 3.57
CA LEU A 94 9.39 -11.76 3.01
C LEU A 94 10.17 -12.55 4.06
N SER A 95 10.35 -11.97 5.25
CA SER A 95 10.96 -12.65 6.40
C SER A 95 10.24 -13.96 6.75
N ARG A 96 8.90 -13.99 6.69
CA ARG A 96 8.11 -15.21 6.95
C ARG A 96 8.26 -16.25 5.84
N ILE A 97 8.40 -15.83 4.58
CA ILE A 97 8.72 -16.74 3.47
C ILE A 97 10.05 -17.45 3.77
N VAL A 98 11.07 -16.71 4.20
CA VAL A 98 12.38 -17.27 4.56
C VAL A 98 12.25 -18.27 5.71
N VAL A 99 11.54 -17.91 6.78
CA VAL A 99 11.30 -18.83 7.92
C VAL A 99 10.61 -20.13 7.48
N ILE A 100 9.61 -20.05 6.58
CA ILE A 100 8.94 -21.25 6.05
C ILE A 100 9.91 -22.08 5.21
N ALA A 101 10.74 -21.45 4.38
CA ALA A 101 11.73 -22.13 3.56
C ALA A 101 12.78 -22.85 4.42
N GLU A 102 13.31 -22.17 5.46
CA GLU A 102 14.24 -22.75 6.43
C GLU A 102 13.65 -23.97 7.14
N LYS A 103 12.40 -23.87 7.62
CA LYS A 103 11.69 -25.00 8.23
C LYS A 103 11.49 -26.19 7.30
N ARG A 104 11.56 -25.98 5.98
CA ARG A 104 11.50 -27.02 4.94
C ARG A 104 12.87 -27.41 4.38
N ALA A 105 13.97 -26.90 4.96
CA ALA A 105 15.32 -27.08 4.45
C ALA A 105 15.48 -26.66 2.97
N LYS A 106 14.76 -25.60 2.57
CA LYS A 106 14.76 -25.04 1.21
C LYS A 106 15.56 -23.76 1.15
N ARG A 107 16.32 -23.59 0.06
CA ARG A 107 16.99 -22.34 -0.28
C ARG A 107 16.19 -21.63 -1.37
N LEU A 108 15.91 -20.34 -1.16
CA LEU A 108 15.22 -19.49 -2.13
C LEU A 108 16.26 -18.80 -3.00
N SER A 109 16.28 -19.15 -4.29
CA SER A 109 17.30 -18.66 -5.21
C SER A 109 17.14 -17.16 -5.55
N ASN A 110 15.90 -16.67 -5.51
CA ASN A 110 15.52 -15.34 -6.00
C ASN A 110 15.08 -14.37 -4.89
N ILE A 111 15.40 -14.65 -3.62
CA ILE A 111 14.97 -13.82 -2.48
C ILE A 111 15.44 -12.37 -2.60
N ALA A 112 16.70 -12.15 -2.99
CA ALA A 112 17.28 -10.82 -3.18
C ALA A 112 16.57 -10.05 -4.30
N ILE A 113 16.18 -10.73 -5.38
CA ILE A 113 15.45 -10.12 -6.49
C ILE A 113 14.07 -9.64 -6.02
N ILE A 114 13.38 -10.43 -5.18
CA ILE A 114 12.08 -10.04 -4.61
C ILE A 114 12.24 -8.81 -3.70
N GLU A 115 13.26 -8.79 -2.85
CA GLU A 115 13.56 -7.65 -1.98
C GLU A 115 13.81 -6.37 -2.79
N ASP A 116 14.70 -6.43 -3.78
CA ASP A 116 15.01 -5.30 -4.67
C ASP A 116 13.76 -4.78 -5.39
N LEU A 117 12.91 -5.68 -5.88
CA LEU A 117 11.67 -5.32 -6.55
C LEU A 117 10.67 -4.63 -5.60
N LEU A 118 10.60 -5.03 -4.34
CA LEU A 118 9.76 -4.40 -3.32
C LEU A 118 10.30 -3.00 -2.95
N LEU A 119 11.61 -2.86 -2.78
CA LEU A 119 12.26 -1.57 -2.53
C LEU A 119 12.05 -0.61 -3.71
N SER A 120 12.27 -1.07 -4.94
CA SER A 120 12.02 -0.29 -6.15
C SER A 120 10.55 0.13 -6.26
N ARG A 121 9.61 -0.75 -5.86
CA ARG A 121 8.18 -0.41 -5.79
C ARG A 121 7.92 0.74 -4.81
N CYS A 122 8.51 0.68 -3.62
CA CYS A 122 8.43 1.74 -2.62
C CYS A 122 8.89 3.09 -3.18
N GLU A 123 10.05 3.12 -3.83
CA GLU A 123 10.61 4.32 -4.46
C GLU A 123 9.72 4.89 -5.57
N MET A 124 9.15 4.02 -6.41
CA MET A 124 8.22 4.44 -7.47
C MET A 124 6.92 5.01 -6.90
N MET A 125 6.38 4.42 -5.83
CA MET A 125 5.20 4.97 -5.15
C MET A 125 5.51 6.34 -4.54
N ARG A 126 6.69 6.52 -3.93
CA ARG A 126 7.12 7.81 -3.38
C ARG A 126 7.29 8.85 -4.49
N SER A 127 7.98 8.51 -5.57
CA SER A 127 8.17 9.38 -6.74
C SER A 127 6.84 9.83 -7.35
N ARG A 128 5.86 8.91 -7.43
CA ARG A 128 4.49 9.22 -7.88
C ARG A 128 3.81 10.25 -6.97
N LEU A 129 3.89 10.03 -5.65
CA LEU A 129 3.27 10.91 -4.67
C LEU A 129 3.91 12.30 -4.66
N GLU A 130 5.23 12.38 -4.79
CA GLU A 130 5.98 13.64 -4.92
C GLU A 130 5.59 14.40 -6.20
N ALA A 131 5.50 13.71 -7.34
CA ALA A 131 5.06 14.32 -8.59
C ALA A 131 3.63 14.86 -8.47
N PHE A 132 2.74 14.11 -7.83
CA PHE A 132 1.35 14.51 -7.61
C PHE A 132 1.21 15.71 -6.66
N THR A 133 1.91 15.69 -5.52
CA THR A 133 1.88 16.79 -4.54
C THR A 133 2.53 18.05 -5.08
N SER A 134 3.65 17.93 -5.80
CA SER A 134 4.30 19.05 -6.50
C SER A 134 3.34 19.75 -7.45
N ARG A 135 2.58 18.99 -8.26
CA ARG A 135 1.54 19.54 -9.13
C ARG A 135 0.45 20.28 -8.34
N GLN A 136 -0.06 19.69 -7.26
CA GLN A 136 -1.08 20.35 -6.44
C GLN A 136 -0.57 21.66 -5.83
N ASN A 137 0.67 21.69 -5.37
CA ASN A 137 1.29 22.88 -4.80
C ASN A 137 1.51 23.98 -5.85
N LEU A 138 1.89 23.61 -7.08
CA LEU A 138 2.01 24.54 -8.20
C LEU A 138 0.66 25.16 -8.57
N LEU A 139 -0.41 24.37 -8.60
CA LEU A 139 -1.77 24.84 -8.89
C LEU A 139 -2.30 25.78 -7.81
N LYS A 140 -1.97 25.54 -6.53
CA LYS A 140 -2.41 26.39 -5.41
C LYS A 140 -1.70 27.73 -5.34
N LYS A 141 -0.43 27.80 -5.75
CA LYS A 141 0.42 29.00 -5.58
C LYS A 141 0.35 29.99 -6.74
N ARG A 142 -0.23 29.63 -7.88
CA ARG A 142 -0.21 30.47 -9.08
C ARG A 142 -1.53 31.22 -9.28
N GLU A 143 -1.42 32.53 -9.45
CA GLU A 143 -2.52 33.39 -9.91
C GLU A 143 -2.80 33.22 -11.40
N LYS A 144 -1.78 32.82 -12.18
CA LYS A 144 -1.88 32.60 -13.64
C LYS A 144 -2.04 31.13 -13.99
N PRO A 145 -2.83 30.80 -15.03
CA PRO A 145 -3.00 29.40 -15.46
C PRO A 145 -1.65 28.77 -15.83
N VAL A 146 -1.50 27.50 -15.47
CA VAL A 146 -0.32 26.70 -15.85
C VAL A 146 -0.38 26.46 -17.37
N PRO A 147 0.72 26.67 -18.12
CA PRO A 147 0.75 26.38 -19.55
C PRO A 147 0.36 24.92 -19.85
N GLU A 148 -0.41 24.70 -20.92
CA GLU A 148 -0.93 23.36 -21.28
C GLU A 148 0.18 22.33 -21.48
N TRP A 149 1.29 22.72 -22.12
CA TRP A 149 2.43 21.84 -22.36
C TRP A 149 3.01 21.28 -21.05
N ALA A 150 3.06 22.09 -19.98
CA ALA A 150 3.58 21.67 -18.69
C ALA A 150 2.61 20.67 -18.03
N VAL A 151 1.30 20.91 -18.15
CA VAL A 151 0.28 19.96 -17.67
C VAL A 151 0.42 18.61 -18.38
N GLY A 152 0.60 18.62 -19.70
CA GLY A 152 0.83 17.42 -20.50
C GLY A 152 2.07 16.64 -20.05
N GLU A 153 3.19 17.33 -19.82
CA GLU A 153 4.43 16.71 -19.34
C GLU A 153 4.26 16.04 -17.96
N TYR A 154 3.56 16.69 -17.03
CA TYR A 154 3.26 16.09 -15.73
C TYR A 154 2.39 14.84 -15.83
N LEU A 155 1.35 14.88 -16.65
CA LEU A 155 0.46 13.74 -16.87
C LEU A 155 1.22 12.56 -17.48
N ARG A 156 2.07 12.84 -18.47
CA ARG A 156 2.95 11.84 -19.09
C ARG A 156 3.87 11.19 -18.05
N LYS A 157 4.51 11.98 -17.18
CA LYS A 157 5.37 11.45 -16.11
C LYS A 157 4.60 10.58 -15.11
N LEU A 158 3.37 10.97 -14.74
CA LEU A 158 2.54 10.17 -13.83
C LEU A 158 2.10 8.83 -14.45
N ASP A 159 1.89 8.82 -15.77
CA ASP A 159 1.54 7.61 -16.52
C ASP A 159 2.74 6.69 -16.70
N GLU A 160 3.92 7.23 -17.03
CA GLU A 160 5.17 6.47 -17.06
C GLU A 160 5.46 5.78 -15.71
N ILE A 161 5.28 6.49 -14.59
CA ILE A 161 5.48 5.87 -13.26
C ILE A 161 4.42 4.79 -13.00
N LYS A 162 3.19 4.98 -13.48
CA LYS A 162 2.12 3.97 -13.36
C LYS A 162 2.47 2.70 -14.14
N ASP A 163 2.96 2.84 -15.36
CA ASP A 163 3.34 1.70 -16.21
C ASP A 163 4.53 0.94 -15.62
N ARG A 164 5.50 1.67 -15.05
CA ARG A 164 6.60 1.06 -14.30
C ARG A 164 6.11 0.29 -13.06
N LEU A 165 5.14 0.83 -12.32
CA LEU A 165 4.53 0.12 -11.17
C LEU A 165 3.78 -1.15 -11.59
N ILE A 166 3.13 -1.14 -12.75
CA ILE A 166 2.45 -2.33 -13.30
C ILE A 166 3.47 -3.37 -13.74
N THR A 167 4.52 -2.96 -14.46
CA THR A 167 5.61 -3.86 -14.88
C THR A 167 6.30 -4.49 -13.67
N ASN A 168 6.64 -3.68 -12.67
CA ASN A 168 7.21 -4.16 -11.41
C ASN A 168 6.27 -5.13 -10.66
N GLN A 169 4.96 -4.87 -10.65
CA GLN A 169 4.00 -5.81 -10.07
C GLN A 169 4.03 -7.17 -10.78
N LYS A 170 4.03 -7.19 -12.11
CA LYS A 170 4.11 -8.45 -12.89
C LYS A 170 5.41 -9.19 -12.61
N SER A 171 6.53 -8.48 -12.52
CA SER A 171 7.83 -9.05 -12.14
C SER A 171 7.78 -9.64 -10.72
N LEU A 172 7.22 -8.92 -9.75
CA LEU A 172 7.04 -9.42 -8.39
C LEU A 172 6.17 -10.67 -8.34
N GLU A 173 5.03 -10.66 -9.03
CA GLU A 173 4.13 -11.82 -9.08
C GLU A 173 4.82 -13.05 -9.68
N SER A 174 5.62 -12.87 -10.72
CA SER A 174 6.42 -13.94 -11.34
C SER A 174 7.52 -14.46 -10.42
N GLN A 175 8.30 -13.58 -9.79
CA GLN A 175 9.38 -13.98 -8.87
C GLN A 175 8.83 -14.63 -7.61
N LEU A 176 7.73 -14.09 -7.07
CA LEU A 176 7.00 -14.74 -5.99
C LEU A 176 6.55 -16.13 -6.44
N ALA A 177 5.87 -16.27 -7.59
CA ALA A 177 5.41 -17.58 -8.06
C ALA A 177 6.55 -18.62 -8.12
N GLN A 178 7.73 -18.24 -8.64
CA GLN A 178 8.92 -19.10 -8.63
C GLN A 178 9.36 -19.48 -7.21
N ALA A 179 9.48 -18.51 -6.30
CA ALA A 179 9.81 -18.78 -4.90
C ALA A 179 8.77 -19.69 -4.25
N PHE A 180 7.50 -19.52 -4.63
CA PHE A 180 6.39 -20.32 -4.13
C PHE A 180 6.50 -21.79 -4.61
N GLU A 181 6.88 -22.00 -5.87
CA GLU A 181 7.10 -23.33 -6.46
C GLU A 181 8.33 -24.05 -5.85
N GLU A 182 9.44 -23.34 -5.64
CA GLU A 182 10.68 -23.91 -5.06
C GLU A 182 10.45 -24.54 -3.67
N ILE A 183 9.58 -23.94 -2.87
CA ILE A 183 9.22 -24.42 -1.52
C ILE A 183 8.33 -25.67 -1.58
N VAL A 184 7.50 -25.83 -2.62
CA VAL A 184 6.56 -26.95 -2.76
C VAL A 184 7.22 -28.18 -3.38
N ARG A 185 8.22 -28.02 -4.26
CA ARG A 185 8.70 -29.07 -5.17
C ARG A 185 9.31 -30.35 -4.54
N ASP A 186 9.57 -30.45 -3.24
CA ASP A 186 10.27 -31.63 -2.65
C ASP A 186 9.42 -32.56 -1.77
N THR A 187 8.09 -32.44 -1.70
CA THR A 187 7.30 -33.46 -0.99
C THR A 187 7.31 -34.84 -1.65
N ALA A 188 7.78 -34.98 -2.90
CA ALA A 188 7.64 -36.21 -3.67
C ALA A 188 8.95 -36.97 -4.00
N SER A 189 10.14 -36.38 -3.83
CA SER A 189 11.39 -36.98 -4.38
C SER A 189 12.33 -37.65 -3.38
N ASN A 190 12.01 -37.65 -2.08
CA ASN A 190 12.82 -38.29 -1.04
C ASN A 190 12.27 -39.66 -0.59
N GLU A 191 11.55 -40.37 -1.45
CA GLU A 191 11.32 -41.80 -1.27
C GLU A 191 12.63 -42.53 -1.61
N ILE A 192 13.57 -42.49 -0.67
CA ILE A 192 14.81 -43.26 -0.71
C ILE A 192 14.41 -44.73 -0.74
N THR A 193 14.37 -45.32 -1.93
CA THR A 193 14.19 -46.75 -2.11
C THR A 193 15.47 -47.42 -1.62
N TYR A 194 15.44 -47.97 -0.41
CA TYR A 194 16.49 -48.89 0.05
C TYR A 194 16.38 -50.16 -0.79
N HIS A 195 17.36 -50.40 -1.64
CA HIS A 195 17.61 -51.72 -2.24
C HIS A 195 18.46 -52.56 -1.31
#